data_AF-A0A8C6XKG1-F1
#
_entry.id   AF-A0A8C6XKG1-F1
#
_cell.length_a   1.000
_cell.length_b   1.000
_cell.length_c   1.000
_cell.angle_alpha   90.00
_cell.angle_beta   90.00
_cell.angle_gamma   90.00
#
_symmetry.space_group_name_H-M   'P 1'
#
loop_
_entity.id
_entity.type
_entity.pdbx_description
1 polymer ?
#
loop_
_entity_poly.entity_id
_entity_poly.type
_entity_poly.pdbx_seq_one_letter_code
_entity_poly.pdbx_strand_id
1 'polypeptide(L)'
;MDHTEGFPRRAAIGVFLDWLKEGHPEASASPAEFVSRVLQAVDGDLDWEVKMAALDLAGVFIGQTFGRLGESCASAGSSLASLADVLQLFGQMKMSGFLFRALRDCDRPVALKACEVLLALKSAVCKHRSKLSPSGDASGLKEVPTESPSSLPSLPAGEAAEKDCQDPERLRLILEFTDLEGLRRTLDVSSDHLERSPQSLLQDLLAAAGNAEGNRVDCY
;
A
#
# COMPACT_ATOMS: atom_id res chain seq x y z
N MET A 1 18.91 9.81 17.56
CA MET A 1 18.04 8.62 17.58
C MET A 1 18.84 7.47 16.99
N ASP A 2 18.90 6.35 17.70
CA ASP A 2 19.86 5.25 17.48
C ASP A 2 19.61 4.51 16.16
N HIS A 3 20.49 4.71 15.17
CA HIS A 3 20.52 3.94 13.92
C HIS A 3 20.77 2.44 14.15
N THR A 4 21.22 2.06 15.34
CA THR A 4 21.56 0.70 15.76
C THR A 4 20.34 -0.16 16.09
N GLU A 5 19.26 0.42 16.65
CA GLU A 5 18.07 -0.37 17.03
C GLU A 5 17.26 -0.86 15.83
N GLY A 6 17.31 -0.14 14.70
CA GLY A 6 16.64 -0.53 13.46
C GLY A 6 17.33 -1.65 12.71
N PHE A 7 18.65 -1.84 12.90
CA PHE A 7 19.44 -2.80 12.12
C PHE A 7 18.95 -4.25 12.26
N PRO A 8 18.71 -4.80 13.47
CA PRO A 8 18.19 -6.17 13.61
C PRO A 8 16.83 -6.35 12.95
N ARG A 9 15.94 -5.34 13.02
CA ARG A 9 14.60 -5.42 12.41
C ARG A 9 14.69 -5.40 10.89
N ARG A 10 15.50 -4.51 10.32
CA ARG A 10 15.78 -4.47 8.87
C ARG A 10 16.37 -5.78 8.37
N ALA A 11 17.36 -6.32 9.08
CA ALA A 11 17.99 -7.59 8.71
C ALA A 11 16.99 -8.75 8.74
N ALA A 12 16.14 -8.84 9.76
CA ALA A 12 15.11 -9.86 9.85
C ALA A 12 14.12 -9.78 8.68
N ILE A 13 13.60 -8.58 8.35
CA ILE A 13 12.70 -8.41 7.21
C ILE A 13 13.40 -8.73 5.88
N GLY A 14 14.68 -8.40 5.74
CA GLY A 14 15.49 -8.76 4.57
C GLY A 14 15.56 -10.28 4.37
N VAL A 15 15.89 -11.04 5.41
CA VAL A 15 15.89 -12.51 5.36
C VAL A 15 14.51 -13.06 4.99
N PHE A 16 13.45 -12.48 5.56
CA PHE A 16 12.08 -12.89 5.25
C PHE A 16 11.68 -12.60 3.80
N LEU A 17 12.11 -11.48 3.26
CA LEU A 17 11.90 -11.11 1.87
C LEU A 17 12.60 -12.09 0.93
N ASP A 18 13.83 -12.47 1.23
CA ASP A 18 14.60 -13.45 0.45
C ASP A 18 13.93 -14.83 0.52
N TRP A 19 13.49 -15.25 1.71
CA TRP A 19 12.74 -16.50 1.87
C TRP A 19 11.46 -16.54 1.03
N LEU A 20 10.72 -15.43 1.02
CA LEU A 20 9.50 -15.32 0.22
C LEU A 20 9.80 -15.41 -1.28
N LYS A 21 10.84 -14.73 -1.76
CA LYS A 21 11.25 -14.74 -3.18
C LYS A 21 11.70 -16.13 -3.64
N GLU A 22 12.46 -16.82 -2.81
CA GLU A 22 13.02 -18.14 -3.13
C GLU A 22 12.00 -19.29 -2.93
N GLY A 23 10.84 -18.98 -2.33
CA GLY A 23 9.76 -19.95 -2.16
C GLY A 23 10.08 -21.03 -1.14
N HIS A 24 10.84 -20.71 -0.08
CA HIS A 24 11.23 -21.68 0.94
C HIS A 24 9.99 -22.25 1.66
N PRO A 25 9.71 -23.56 1.51
CA PRO A 25 8.53 -24.19 2.13
C PRO A 25 8.63 -24.30 3.66
N GLU A 26 9.84 -24.22 4.21
CA GLU A 26 10.15 -24.38 5.64
C GLU A 26 9.87 -23.11 6.46
N ALA A 27 9.71 -21.94 5.82
CA ALA A 27 9.61 -20.65 6.52
C ALA A 27 8.22 -20.37 7.12
N SER A 28 7.14 -20.89 6.52
CA SER A 28 5.82 -20.98 7.17
C SER A 28 4.87 -21.91 6.43
N ALA A 29 3.99 -22.60 7.16
CA ALA A 29 2.86 -23.34 6.59
C ALA A 29 1.83 -22.43 5.89
N SER A 30 1.91 -21.10 6.10
CA SER A 30 1.05 -20.08 5.51
C SER A 30 1.82 -18.77 5.28
N PRO A 31 2.31 -18.51 4.05
CA PRO A 31 2.99 -17.25 3.72
C PRO A 31 2.13 -16.00 3.99
N ALA A 32 0.82 -16.12 3.83
CA ALA A 32 -0.14 -15.05 4.10
C ALA A 32 -0.18 -14.64 5.58
N GLU A 33 -0.28 -15.61 6.51
CA GLU A 33 -0.25 -15.30 7.94
C GLU A 33 1.07 -14.64 8.35
N PHE A 34 2.16 -15.16 7.80
CA PHE A 34 3.49 -14.64 8.08
C PHE A 34 3.63 -13.18 7.66
N VAL A 35 3.33 -12.86 6.40
CA VAL A 35 3.35 -11.47 5.89
C VAL A 35 2.42 -10.59 6.72
N SER A 36 1.21 -11.05 7.04
CA SER A 36 0.27 -10.27 7.86
C SER A 36 0.83 -9.92 9.24
N ARG A 37 1.54 -10.84 9.90
CA ARG A 37 2.20 -10.56 11.19
C ARG A 37 3.32 -9.53 11.04
N VAL A 38 4.13 -9.62 9.99
CA VAL A 38 5.21 -8.64 9.73
C VAL A 38 4.62 -7.25 9.50
N LEU A 39 3.60 -7.12 8.64
CA LEU A 39 2.98 -5.82 8.36
C LEU A 39 2.37 -5.20 9.62
N GLN A 40 1.70 -6.00 10.45
CA GLN A 40 1.13 -5.52 11.71
C GLN A 40 2.19 -5.10 12.73
N ALA A 41 3.35 -5.77 12.76
CA ALA A 41 4.45 -5.40 13.63
C ALA A 41 5.14 -4.10 13.19
N VAL A 42 5.20 -3.83 11.88
CA VAL A 42 5.93 -2.68 11.31
C VAL A 42 5.05 -1.42 11.14
N ASP A 43 3.73 -1.55 11.16
CA ASP A 43 2.78 -0.43 10.94
C ASP A 43 3.04 0.78 11.88
N GLY A 44 3.52 0.52 13.09
CA GLY A 44 3.89 1.54 14.08
C GLY A 44 5.40 1.80 14.23
N ASP A 45 6.24 1.25 13.37
CA ASP A 45 7.70 1.41 13.48
C ASP A 45 8.11 2.88 13.19
N LEU A 46 9.07 3.40 13.95
CA LEU A 46 9.58 4.75 13.74
C LEU A 46 10.71 4.80 12.72
N ASP A 47 11.31 3.65 12.40
CA ASP A 47 12.34 3.55 11.38
C ASP A 47 11.69 3.39 10.00
N TRP A 48 11.75 4.45 9.20
CA TRP A 48 11.22 4.48 7.85
C TRP A 48 11.86 3.41 6.94
N GLU A 49 13.11 3.02 7.20
CA GLU A 49 13.78 1.96 6.43
C GLU A 49 13.18 0.58 6.75
N VAL A 50 12.70 0.36 7.99
CA VAL A 50 11.95 -0.85 8.37
C VAL A 50 10.60 -0.88 7.63
N LYS A 51 9.89 0.25 7.59
CA LYS A 51 8.65 0.38 6.80
C LYS A 51 8.87 0.14 5.31
N MET A 52 9.94 0.67 4.74
CA MET A 52 10.32 0.44 3.34
C MET A 52 10.53 -1.06 3.05
N ALA A 53 11.26 -1.76 3.92
CA ALA A 53 11.48 -3.20 3.78
C ALA A 53 10.16 -3.99 3.85
N ALA A 54 9.23 -3.59 4.73
CA ALA A 54 7.90 -4.20 4.79
C ALA A 54 7.04 -3.91 3.54
N LEU A 55 7.16 -2.73 2.93
CA LEU A 55 6.52 -2.42 1.66
C LEU A 55 7.07 -3.25 0.50
N ASP A 56 8.37 -3.53 0.48
CA ASP A 56 8.96 -4.47 -0.49
C ASP A 56 8.40 -5.89 -0.31
N LEU A 57 8.28 -6.35 0.94
CA LEU A 57 7.65 -7.64 1.27
C LEU A 57 6.20 -7.71 0.76
N ALA A 58 5.40 -6.67 1.01
CA ALA A 58 4.02 -6.58 0.51
C ALA A 58 3.98 -6.62 -1.03
N GLY A 59 4.84 -5.85 -1.70
CA GLY A 59 4.92 -5.81 -3.16
C GLY A 59 5.24 -7.17 -3.78
N VAL A 60 6.23 -7.90 -3.23
CA VAL A 60 6.58 -9.25 -3.69
C VAL A 60 5.41 -10.21 -3.48
N PHE A 61 4.78 -10.19 -2.30
CA PHE A 61 3.66 -11.06 -1.99
C PHE A 61 2.46 -10.84 -2.93
N ILE A 62 2.12 -9.57 -3.21
CA ILE A 62 1.08 -9.20 -4.19
C ILE A 62 1.43 -9.78 -5.56
N GLY A 63 2.67 -9.57 -6.03
CA GLY A 63 3.14 -10.07 -7.33
C GLY A 63 3.01 -11.59 -7.46
N GLN A 64 3.44 -12.33 -6.43
CA GLN A 64 3.33 -13.79 -6.40
C GLN A 64 1.88 -14.27 -6.37
N THR A 65 1.02 -13.60 -5.60
CA THR A 65 -0.40 -13.96 -5.48
C THR A 65 -1.11 -13.81 -6.84
N PHE A 66 -0.90 -12.69 -7.54
CA PHE A 66 -1.44 -12.50 -8.88
C PHE A 66 -0.76 -13.37 -9.96
N GLY A 67 0.50 -13.75 -9.77
CA GLY A 67 1.18 -14.73 -10.62
C GLY A 67 0.47 -16.09 -10.59
N ARG A 68 0.25 -16.63 -9.38
CA ARG A 68 -0.49 -17.90 -9.17
C ARG A 68 -1.93 -17.82 -9.67
N LEU A 69 -2.60 -16.69 -9.48
CA LEU A 69 -3.94 -16.45 -10.00
C LEU A 69 -3.98 -16.55 -11.54
N GLY A 70 -2.97 -15.96 -12.20
CA GLY A 70 -2.81 -16.01 -13.65
C GLY A 70 -2.55 -17.42 -14.20
N GLU A 71 -1.83 -18.25 -13.46
CA GLU A 71 -1.56 -19.66 -13.81
C GLU A 71 -2.81 -20.54 -13.63
N SER A 72 -3.57 -20.33 -12.54
CA SER A 72 -4.79 -21.09 -12.22
C SER A 72 -5.93 -20.86 -13.23
N CYS A 73 -6.06 -19.64 -13.76
CA CYS A 73 -7.08 -19.30 -14.76
C CYS A 73 -6.92 -20.03 -16.11
N ALA A 74 -5.79 -20.68 -16.38
CA ALA A 74 -5.63 -21.51 -17.57
C ALA A 74 -6.48 -22.80 -17.52
N SER A 75 -7.07 -23.16 -16.36
CA SER A 75 -7.72 -24.46 -16.18
C SER A 75 -9.25 -24.48 -16.00
N ALA A 76 -9.96 -23.43 -15.54
CA ALA A 76 -11.45 -23.38 -15.58
C ALA A 76 -12.08 -22.08 -15.02
N GLY A 77 -13.00 -21.48 -15.80
CA GLY A 77 -14.38 -21.13 -15.42
C GLY A 77 -14.77 -20.12 -14.32
N SER A 78 -13.98 -19.83 -13.27
CA SER A 78 -14.46 -19.08 -12.08
C SER A 78 -13.60 -17.85 -11.70
N SER A 79 -13.24 -17.05 -12.70
CA SER A 79 -12.19 -16.02 -12.58
C SER A 79 -12.58 -14.80 -11.71
N LEU A 80 -13.84 -14.35 -11.68
CA LEU A 80 -14.23 -13.19 -10.85
C LEU A 80 -14.24 -13.53 -9.35
N ALA A 81 -14.71 -14.72 -8.98
CA ALA A 81 -14.63 -15.22 -7.61
C ALA A 81 -13.17 -15.22 -7.13
N SER A 82 -12.25 -15.70 -7.97
CA SER A 82 -10.84 -15.77 -7.62
C SER A 82 -10.15 -14.40 -7.42
N LEU A 83 -10.61 -13.32 -8.08
CA LEU A 83 -10.12 -11.96 -7.82
C LEU A 83 -10.67 -11.40 -6.51
N ALA A 84 -11.97 -11.59 -6.26
CA ALA A 84 -12.60 -11.18 -5.00
C ALA A 84 -11.95 -11.90 -3.81
N ASP A 85 -11.64 -13.19 -3.95
CA ASP A 85 -10.94 -13.99 -2.94
C ASP A 85 -9.54 -13.43 -2.64
N VAL A 86 -8.78 -13.02 -3.67
CA VAL A 86 -7.45 -12.42 -3.49
C VAL A 86 -7.53 -11.06 -2.79
N LEU A 87 -8.48 -10.20 -3.19
CA LEU A 87 -8.69 -8.91 -2.53
C LEU A 87 -9.18 -9.09 -1.09
N GLN A 88 -10.04 -10.07 -0.84
CA GLN A 88 -10.49 -10.43 0.49
C GLN A 88 -9.34 -10.95 1.36
N LEU A 89 -8.44 -11.77 0.80
CA LEU A 89 -7.22 -12.22 1.48
C LEU A 89 -6.36 -11.03 1.92
N PHE A 90 -6.12 -10.06 1.03
CA PHE A 90 -5.35 -8.87 1.39
C PHE A 90 -6.02 -8.03 2.47
N GLY A 91 -7.35 -7.94 2.44
CA GLY A 91 -8.16 -7.33 3.49
C GLY A 91 -7.98 -8.03 4.84
N GLN A 92 -8.11 -9.37 4.88
CA GLN A 92 -7.91 -10.18 6.09
C GLN A 92 -6.51 -10.02 6.67
N MET A 93 -5.50 -9.89 5.79
CA MET A 93 -4.12 -9.67 6.19
C MET A 93 -3.82 -8.25 6.70
N LYS A 94 -4.80 -7.32 6.66
CA LYS A 94 -4.64 -5.88 6.91
C LYS A 94 -3.63 -5.20 5.97
N MET A 95 -3.34 -5.80 4.82
CA MET A 95 -2.33 -5.32 3.89
C MET A 95 -2.79 -4.03 3.19
N SER A 96 -4.05 -3.98 2.77
CA SER A 96 -4.65 -2.77 2.20
C SER A 96 -4.59 -1.61 3.18
N GLY A 97 -4.98 -1.84 4.44
CA GLY A 97 -4.89 -0.84 5.51
C GLY A 97 -3.46 -0.32 5.72
N PHE A 98 -2.49 -1.21 5.80
CA PHE A 98 -1.06 -0.86 5.89
C PHE A 98 -0.60 0.01 4.70
N LEU A 99 -0.94 -0.38 3.46
CA LEU A 99 -0.54 0.37 2.27
C LEU A 99 -1.14 1.78 2.24
N PHE A 100 -2.42 1.94 2.58
CA PHE A 100 -3.05 3.27 2.60
C PHE A 100 -2.57 4.14 3.76
N ARG A 101 -2.18 3.56 4.89
CA ARG A 101 -1.50 4.29 5.97
C ARG A 101 -0.10 4.73 5.54
N ALA A 102 0.69 3.82 4.97
CA ALA A 102 2.02 4.11 4.45
C ALA A 102 2.00 5.17 3.33
N LEU A 103 0.94 5.21 2.52
CA LEU A 103 0.72 6.26 1.51
C LEU A 103 0.61 7.67 2.11
N ARG A 104 0.19 7.76 3.37
CA ARG A 104 0.01 8.99 4.14
C ARG A 104 1.12 9.22 5.15
N ASP A 105 2.19 8.44 5.06
CA ASP A 105 3.34 8.55 5.94
C ASP A 105 4.04 9.90 5.73
N CYS A 106 4.59 10.46 6.81
CA CYS A 106 5.36 11.70 6.75
C CYS A 106 6.72 11.47 6.07
N ASP A 107 7.25 10.24 6.14
CA ASP A 107 8.45 9.85 5.41
C ASP A 107 8.11 9.66 3.94
N ARG A 108 8.51 10.64 3.12
CA ARG A 108 8.29 10.64 1.67
C ARG A 108 8.72 9.33 0.99
N PRO A 109 9.89 8.70 1.29
CA PRO A 109 10.26 7.44 0.68
C PRO A 109 9.21 6.35 0.91
N VAL A 110 8.65 6.28 2.12
CA VAL A 110 7.60 5.33 2.50
C VAL A 110 6.32 5.61 1.71
N ALA A 111 5.89 6.87 1.64
CA ALA A 111 4.71 7.26 0.88
C ALA A 111 4.83 6.98 -0.63
N LEU A 112 5.99 7.29 -1.22
CA LEU A 112 6.30 6.97 -2.62
C LEU A 112 6.21 5.48 -2.87
N LYS A 113 6.90 4.69 -2.05
CA LYS A 113 6.93 3.23 -2.21
C LYS A 113 5.55 2.61 -2.04
N ALA A 114 4.75 3.08 -1.08
CA ALA A 114 3.37 2.65 -0.92
C ALA A 114 2.53 2.98 -2.16
N CYS A 115 2.71 4.17 -2.73
CA CYS A 115 2.05 4.57 -3.97
C CYS A 115 2.42 3.65 -5.15
N GLU A 116 3.70 3.29 -5.30
CA GLU A 116 4.17 2.34 -6.30
C GLU A 116 3.53 0.96 -6.14
N VAL A 117 3.48 0.43 -4.92
CA VAL A 117 2.86 -0.87 -4.63
C VAL A 117 1.36 -0.83 -4.93
N LEU A 118 0.65 0.24 -4.56
CA LEU A 118 -0.77 0.41 -4.87
C LEU A 118 -1.03 0.55 -6.39
N LEU A 119 -0.15 1.23 -7.13
CA LEU A 119 -0.21 1.29 -8.59
C LEU A 119 -0.01 -0.09 -9.23
N ALA A 120 0.95 -0.87 -8.73
CA ALA A 120 1.16 -2.24 -9.18
C ALA A 120 -0.07 -3.13 -8.91
N LEU A 121 -0.67 -2.99 -7.72
CA LEU A 121 -1.92 -3.67 -7.36
C LEU A 121 -3.07 -3.26 -8.29
N LYS A 122 -3.29 -1.96 -8.51
CA LYS A 122 -4.29 -1.43 -9.46
C LYS A 122 -4.09 -2.02 -10.86
N SER A 123 -2.86 -2.04 -11.35
CA SER A 123 -2.51 -2.63 -12.65
C SER A 123 -2.83 -4.13 -12.71
N ALA A 124 -2.52 -4.88 -11.66
CA ALA A 124 -2.79 -6.32 -11.59
C ALA A 124 -4.31 -6.62 -11.62
N VAL A 125 -5.10 -5.86 -10.85
CA VAL A 125 -6.57 -5.93 -10.85
C VAL A 125 -7.14 -5.62 -12.24
N CYS A 126 -6.68 -4.55 -12.89
CA CYS A 126 -7.12 -4.19 -14.24
C CYS A 126 -6.78 -5.26 -15.28
N LYS A 127 -5.53 -5.77 -15.29
CA LYS A 127 -5.09 -6.83 -16.21
C LYS A 127 -5.93 -8.08 -16.08
N HIS A 128 -6.29 -8.46 -14.85
CA HIS A 128 -7.13 -9.61 -14.61
C HIS A 128 -8.53 -9.40 -15.19
N ARG A 129 -9.14 -8.22 -15.02
CA ARG A 129 -10.44 -7.88 -15.61
C ARG A 129 -10.43 -7.92 -17.14
N SER A 130 -9.40 -7.36 -17.79
CA SER A 130 -9.31 -7.33 -19.24
C SER A 130 -9.19 -8.72 -19.88
N LYS A 131 -8.61 -9.70 -19.17
CA LYS A 131 -8.56 -11.11 -19.65
C LYS A 131 -9.94 -11.79 -19.67
N LEU A 132 -10.92 -11.29 -18.91
CA LEU A 132 -12.29 -11.82 -18.90
C LEU A 132 -13.14 -11.31 -20.07
N SER A 133 -12.78 -10.21 -20.72
CA SER A 133 -13.46 -9.76 -21.94
C SER A 133 -12.79 -10.43 -23.13
N PRO A 134 -13.42 -11.43 -23.78
CA PRO A 134 -12.86 -11.98 -25.00
C PRO A 134 -12.85 -10.88 -26.05
N SER A 135 -11.75 -10.77 -26.80
CA SER A 135 -11.73 -10.09 -28.07
C SER A 135 -12.86 -10.66 -28.96
N GLY A 136 -13.96 -9.92 -29.09
CA GLY A 136 -15.14 -10.31 -29.84
C GLY A 136 -16.00 -9.09 -30.14
N ASP A 137 -15.94 -8.67 -31.40
CA ASP A 137 -16.79 -7.72 -32.13
C ASP A 137 -16.92 -6.26 -31.67
N ALA A 138 -16.44 -5.40 -32.57
CA ALA A 138 -16.91 -4.05 -32.73
C ALA A 138 -18.40 -4.06 -33.14
N SER A 139 -19.29 -3.61 -32.25
CA SER A 139 -20.50 -2.82 -32.53
C SER A 139 -21.49 -2.97 -31.37
N GLY A 140 -21.77 -1.87 -30.67
CA GLY A 140 -22.74 -1.86 -29.58
C GLY A 140 -22.71 -0.57 -28.79
N LEU A 141 -23.33 0.45 -29.34
CA LEU A 141 -23.60 1.73 -28.68
C LEU A 141 -24.37 1.55 -27.36
N LYS A 142 -23.98 2.34 -26.35
CA LYS A 142 -24.69 2.70 -25.10
C LYS A 142 -25.04 1.54 -24.15
N GLU A 143 -24.46 1.59 -22.95
CA GLU A 143 -25.08 2.27 -21.82
C GLU A 143 -23.99 2.81 -20.88
N VAL A 144 -24.08 4.10 -20.58
CA VAL A 144 -23.39 4.71 -19.43
C VAL A 144 -24.37 4.57 -18.27
N PRO A 145 -24.06 3.80 -17.21
CA PRO A 145 -24.77 3.96 -15.95
C PRO A 145 -24.37 5.33 -15.40
N THR A 146 -25.23 6.32 -15.63
CA THR A 146 -25.22 7.60 -14.93
C THR A 146 -25.74 7.35 -13.51
N GLU A 147 -24.96 6.64 -12.71
CA GLU A 147 -25.06 6.72 -11.26
C GLU A 147 -23.77 7.37 -10.80
N SER A 148 -23.82 8.69 -10.64
CA SER A 148 -22.81 9.43 -9.91
C SER A 148 -22.67 8.77 -8.53
N PRO A 149 -21.51 8.20 -8.16
CA PRO A 149 -21.28 7.81 -6.78
C PRO A 149 -21.34 9.10 -5.98
N SER A 150 -22.40 9.31 -5.22
CA SER A 150 -22.67 10.55 -4.49
C SER A 150 -21.66 10.81 -3.36
N SER A 151 -20.70 9.90 -3.18
CA SER A 151 -19.51 10.08 -2.37
C SER A 151 -18.35 9.40 -3.11
N LEU A 152 -17.39 10.18 -3.62
CA LEU A 152 -16.08 9.63 -3.95
C LEU A 152 -15.54 8.92 -2.69
N PRO A 153 -15.03 7.68 -2.78
CA PRO A 153 -14.37 7.06 -1.65
C PRO A 153 -13.17 7.94 -1.29
N SER A 154 -13.24 8.63 -0.15
CA SER A 154 -12.08 9.30 0.41
C SER A 154 -11.04 8.25 0.78
N LEU A 155 -9.76 8.62 0.71
CA LEU A 155 -8.70 7.73 1.15
C LEU A 155 -8.98 7.24 2.58
N PRO A 156 -8.91 5.93 2.82
CA PRO A 156 -9.25 5.39 4.12
C PRO A 156 -8.46 6.09 5.25
N ALA A 157 -9.19 6.65 6.23
CA ALA A 157 -8.67 7.32 7.42
C ALA A 157 -9.34 6.79 8.69
N GLY A 158 -8.56 6.32 9.67
CA GLY A 158 -9.07 5.83 10.96
C GLY A 158 -9.71 4.44 10.92
N GLU A 159 -10.46 4.08 11.97
CA GLU A 159 -10.98 2.70 12.17
C GLU A 159 -12.09 2.30 11.20
N ALA A 160 -12.96 3.23 10.78
CA ALA A 160 -14.00 2.97 9.77
C ALA A 160 -13.41 2.58 8.41
N ALA A 161 -12.21 3.08 8.13
CA ALA A 161 -11.47 2.84 6.91
C ALA A 161 -10.81 1.45 6.85
N GLU A 162 -10.51 0.84 7.99
CA GLU A 162 -10.03 -0.55 8.01
C GLU A 162 -11.11 -1.53 7.52
N LYS A 163 -12.37 -1.25 7.85
CA LYS A 163 -13.52 -2.07 7.37
C LYS A 163 -13.73 -1.94 5.87
N ASP A 164 -13.56 -0.74 5.32
CA ASP A 164 -13.66 -0.51 3.88
C ASP A 164 -12.52 -1.19 3.10
N CYS A 165 -11.35 -1.34 3.72
CA CYS A 165 -10.20 -2.05 3.17
C CYS A 165 -10.31 -3.58 3.24
N GLN A 166 -11.29 -4.11 3.98
CA GLN A 166 -11.55 -5.55 4.11
C GLN A 166 -12.60 -6.06 3.12
N ASP A 167 -13.47 -5.19 2.62
CA ASP A 167 -14.46 -5.51 1.60
C ASP A 167 -13.81 -5.47 0.20
N PRO A 168 -13.77 -6.59 -0.54
CA PRO A 168 -13.10 -6.66 -1.84
C PRO A 168 -13.69 -5.71 -2.89
N GLU A 169 -15.01 -5.47 -2.89
CA GLU A 169 -15.64 -4.57 -3.84
C GLU A 169 -15.33 -3.11 -3.50
N ARG A 170 -15.33 -2.76 -2.21
CA ARG A 170 -14.96 -1.39 -1.77
C ARG A 170 -13.49 -1.11 -1.97
N LEU A 171 -12.61 -2.05 -1.64
CA LEU A 171 -11.17 -1.95 -1.93
C LEU A 171 -10.92 -1.73 -3.42
N ARG A 172 -11.64 -2.46 -4.28
CA ARG A 172 -11.57 -2.29 -5.73
C ARG A 172 -12.02 -0.89 -6.16
N LEU A 173 -13.16 -0.40 -5.67
CA LEU A 173 -13.63 0.95 -5.97
C LEU A 173 -12.63 2.02 -5.51
N ILE A 174 -12.06 1.87 -4.31
CA ILE A 174 -11.02 2.78 -3.80
C ILE A 174 -9.82 2.80 -4.76
N LEU A 175 -9.30 1.64 -5.18
CA LEU A 175 -8.18 1.56 -6.12
C LEU A 175 -8.52 2.18 -7.49
N GLU A 176 -9.75 1.99 -7.97
CA GLU A 176 -10.21 2.52 -9.25
C GLU A 176 -10.28 4.06 -9.24
N PHE A 177 -10.92 4.63 -8.22
CA PHE A 177 -11.19 6.07 -8.11
C PHE A 177 -10.06 6.89 -7.47
N THR A 178 -9.08 6.26 -6.84
CA THR A 178 -7.90 6.98 -6.34
C THR A 178 -6.96 7.34 -7.50
N ASP A 179 -6.66 8.64 -7.66
CA ASP A 179 -5.65 9.15 -8.61
C ASP A 179 -4.24 8.91 -8.06
N LEU A 180 -3.83 7.64 -8.08
CA LEU A 180 -2.50 7.21 -7.64
C LEU A 180 -1.40 7.76 -8.56
N GLU A 181 -1.66 7.95 -9.86
CA GLU A 181 -0.67 8.58 -10.74
C GLU A 181 -0.44 10.06 -10.41
N GLY A 182 -1.49 10.81 -10.10
CA GLY A 182 -1.41 12.18 -9.61
C GLY A 182 -0.74 12.28 -8.26
N LEU A 183 -1.05 11.36 -7.36
CA LEU A 183 -0.39 11.28 -6.06
C LEU A 183 1.10 10.96 -6.21
N ARG A 184 1.49 9.99 -7.04
CA ARG A 184 2.90 9.71 -7.35
C ARG A 184 3.59 10.92 -7.93
N ARG A 185 2.97 11.63 -8.89
CA ARG A 185 3.54 12.89 -9.43
C ARG A 185 3.73 13.93 -8.33
N THR A 186 2.77 14.07 -7.43
CA THR A 186 2.86 15.02 -6.31
C THR A 186 3.97 14.64 -5.35
N LEU A 187 4.10 13.35 -5.06
CA LEU A 187 5.18 12.82 -4.23
C LEU A 187 6.53 12.91 -4.93
N ASP A 188 6.63 12.71 -6.25
CA ASP A 188 7.85 12.84 -7.05
C ASP A 188 8.30 14.30 -7.17
N VAL A 189 7.35 15.24 -7.16
CA VAL A 189 7.63 16.67 -7.04
C VAL A 189 8.05 16.96 -5.60
N SER A 190 9.29 16.63 -5.24
CA SER A 190 9.89 17.09 -3.98
C SER A 190 11.41 17.13 -4.03
N SER A 191 11.97 18.33 -3.83
CA SER A 191 12.72 18.74 -2.61
C SER A 191 13.53 20.02 -2.83
N ASP A 192 13.72 20.47 -4.08
CA ASP A 192 14.49 21.69 -4.43
C ASP A 192 13.81 23.02 -3.99
N HIS A 193 12.69 22.95 -3.28
CA HIS A 193 11.87 24.11 -2.91
C HIS A 193 11.71 24.35 -1.40
N LEU A 194 12.32 23.53 -0.54
CA LEU A 194 12.34 23.81 0.90
C LEU A 194 13.42 24.84 1.27
N GLU A 195 14.53 24.88 0.53
CA GLU A 195 15.55 25.92 0.70
C GLU A 195 15.31 27.06 -0.27
N ARG A 196 14.29 27.89 -0.03
CA ARG A 196 14.18 29.15 -0.78
C ARG A 196 15.29 30.14 -0.40
N SER A 197 15.74 30.09 0.86
CA SER A 197 16.86 30.85 1.41
C SER A 197 17.20 30.36 2.83
N PRO A 198 18.40 30.69 3.36
CA PRO A 198 18.75 30.44 4.76
C PRO A 198 17.75 31.03 5.78
N GLN A 199 17.07 32.12 5.43
CA GLN A 199 16.06 32.74 6.29
C GLN A 199 14.77 31.91 6.38
N SER A 200 14.34 31.27 5.29
CA SER A 200 13.18 30.36 5.29
C SER A 200 13.43 29.19 6.24
N LEU A 201 14.61 28.59 6.16
CA LEU A 201 15.03 27.49 7.03
C LEU A 201 15.09 27.89 8.51
N LEU A 202 15.61 29.09 8.80
CA LEU A 202 15.63 29.60 10.17
C LEU A 202 14.21 29.83 10.71
N GLN A 203 13.28 30.31 9.89
CA GLN A 203 11.88 30.48 10.27
C GLN A 203 11.20 29.13 10.54
N ASP A 204 11.44 28.13 9.68
CA ASP A 204 10.91 26.78 9.85
C ASP A 204 11.42 26.14 11.15
N LEU A 205 12.73 26.30 11.45
CA LEU A 205 13.35 25.83 12.69
C LEU A 205 12.76 26.53 13.92
N LEU A 206 12.60 27.85 13.87
CA LEU A 206 12.00 28.62 14.96
C LEU A 206 10.52 28.28 15.17
N ALA A 207 9.76 28.01 14.11
CA ALA A 207 8.37 27.58 14.19
C ALA A 207 8.24 26.17 14.82
N ALA A 208 9.11 25.24 14.44
CA ALA A 208 9.16 23.91 15.04
C ALA A 208 9.56 23.95 16.52
N ALA A 209 10.54 24.80 16.87
CA ALA A 209 10.98 24.98 18.26
C ALA A 209 9.96 25.72 19.13
N GLY A 210 9.27 26.73 18.58
CA GLY A 210 8.23 27.47 19.29
C GLY A 210 7.01 26.61 19.64
N ASN A 211 6.72 25.57 18.85
CA ASN A 211 5.68 24.59 19.16
C ASN A 211 6.09 23.59 20.25
N ALA A 212 7.39 23.48 20.59
CA ALA A 212 7.86 22.57 21.64
C ALA A 212 7.63 23.12 23.05
N GLU A 213 7.50 24.44 23.22
CA GLU A 213 7.36 25.08 24.55
C GLU A 213 5.98 24.84 25.19
N GLY A 214 4.98 24.41 24.40
CA GLY A 214 3.68 23.93 24.88
C GLY A 214 3.63 22.45 25.28
N ASN A 215 4.70 21.69 25.02
CA ASN A 215 4.79 20.26 25.36
C ASN A 215 5.77 19.99 26.52
N ARG A 216 5.81 20.92 27.49
CA ARG A 216 6.43 20.67 28.79
C ARG A 216 5.57 19.65 29.54
N VAL A 217 5.88 18.37 29.32
CA VAL A 217 5.43 17.30 30.20
C VAL A 217 6.14 17.53 31.54
N ASP A 218 5.41 18.11 32.50
CA ASP A 218 5.81 18.13 33.91
C ASP A 218 5.84 16.67 34.40
N CYS A 219 7.02 16.06 34.35
CA CYS A 219 7.27 14.80 35.04
C CYS A 219 7.50 15.12 36.54
N TYR A 220 6.54 14.72 37.38
CA TYR A 220 6.73 14.51 38.81
C TYR A 220 7.00 13.04 39.11
#